data_AF-A0A0D8HMY7-F1
#
_entry.id   AF-A0A0D8HMY7-F1
#
_cell.length_a   1.000
_cell.length_b   1.000
_cell.length_c   1.000
_cell.angle_alpha   90.00
_cell.angle_beta   90.00
_cell.angle_gamma   90.00
#
_symmetry.space_group_name_H-M   'P 1'
#
loop_
_entity.id
_entity.type
_entity.pdbx_description
1 polymer ?
#
loop_
_entity_poly.entity_id
_entity_poly.type
_entity_poly.pdbx_seq_one_letter_code
_entity_poly.pdbx_strand_id
1 'polypeptide(L)'
;MTHPDVAVDGRIHTVVEDLEQVLLEFVRKHQITHSDYRAATDLIIESIKAGEESLLFDVFFEAEATDVGNLGRDGSPEAIEGPFYLPGAPILDGPLNVMPQRGDEKGQPLLFRGTVTDTDGQPLGGVELDLWHADADGLYSNIHPNIPDYNLRGRFVSEADGTFRVLTILPPPYEIPKDGPTGTVLRALGRHFFRPAHLHIKLRHNDFEDMTSQLYFQGGAYLDNDVAGAVRDGLVIELREVDDTALISEQGLDHPYTDARYDFVLARTHNAPLENR
;
A
#
# COMPACT_ATOMS: atom_id res chain seq x y z
N MET A 1 -44.50 16.49 4.91
CA MET A 1 -43.93 15.13 4.94
C MET A 1 -42.94 15.12 6.08
N THR A 2 -43.24 14.41 7.16
CA THR A 2 -42.34 14.22 8.29
C THR A 2 -41.30 13.19 7.86
N HIS A 3 -40.02 13.59 7.77
CA HIS A 3 -38.94 12.62 7.65
C HIS A 3 -39.01 11.67 8.86
N PRO A 4 -38.89 10.36 8.68
CA PRO A 4 -38.82 9.43 9.81
C PRO A 4 -37.63 9.81 10.70
N ASP A 5 -37.79 9.72 12.02
CA ASP A 5 -36.69 9.91 12.98
C ASP A 5 -35.59 8.88 12.69
N VAL A 6 -34.57 9.29 11.95
CA VAL A 6 -33.36 8.50 11.74
C VAL A 6 -32.52 8.65 13.00
N ALA A 7 -32.19 7.53 13.65
CA ALA A 7 -31.25 7.54 14.77
C ALA A 7 -29.92 8.16 14.29
N VAL A 8 -29.50 9.23 14.95
CA VAL A 8 -28.29 9.96 14.60
C VAL A 8 -27.08 9.21 15.15
N ASP A 9 -26.12 8.89 14.28
CA ASP A 9 -24.82 8.38 14.70
C ASP A 9 -24.00 9.52 15.32
N GLY A 10 -23.69 9.40 16.62
CA GLY A 10 -23.01 10.44 17.37
C GLY A 10 -21.57 10.71 16.91
N ARG A 11 -20.86 9.70 16.37
CA ARG A 11 -19.51 9.87 15.84
C ARG A 11 -19.54 10.60 14.51
N ILE A 12 -20.41 10.17 13.60
CA ILE A 12 -20.59 10.83 12.30
C ILE A 12 -21.00 12.29 12.50
N HIS A 13 -21.98 12.55 13.37
CA HIS A 13 -22.42 13.91 13.68
C HIS A 13 -21.25 14.78 14.16
N THR A 14 -20.47 14.30 15.13
CA THR A 14 -19.35 15.05 15.69
C THR A 14 -18.29 15.37 14.63
N VAL A 15 -17.88 14.39 13.83
CA VAL A 15 -16.80 14.57 12.84
C VAL A 15 -17.26 15.45 11.69
N VAL A 16 -18.48 15.26 11.20
CA VAL A 16 -18.99 16.00 10.03
C VAL A 16 -19.23 17.47 10.37
N GLU A 17 -19.85 17.77 11.52
CA GLU A 17 -20.06 19.17 11.93
C GLU A 17 -18.74 19.90 12.20
N ASP A 18 -17.78 19.23 12.85
CA ASP A 18 -16.46 19.83 13.11
C ASP A 18 -15.72 20.10 11.79
N LEU A 19 -15.71 19.12 10.87
CA LEU A 19 -15.12 19.29 9.54
C LEU A 19 -15.78 20.45 8.77
N GLU A 20 -17.11 20.58 8.82
CA GLU A 20 -17.82 21.70 8.20
C GLU A 20 -17.33 23.04 8.77
N GLN A 21 -17.24 23.17 10.10
CA GLN A 21 -16.74 24.40 10.72
C GLN A 21 -15.30 24.71 10.30
N VAL A 22 -14.41 23.71 10.33
CA VAL A 22 -13.02 23.86 9.89
C VAL A 22 -12.93 24.32 8.44
N LEU A 23 -13.71 23.74 7.54
CA LEU A 23 -13.73 24.13 6.12
C LEU A 23 -14.30 25.54 5.90
N LEU A 24 -15.35 25.93 6.62
CA LEU A 24 -15.90 27.29 6.56
C LEU A 24 -14.93 28.34 7.13
N GLU A 25 -14.18 27.99 8.18
CA GLU A 25 -13.08 28.81 8.69
C GLU A 25 -11.94 28.93 7.69
N PHE A 26 -11.55 27.84 7.03
CA PHE A 26 -10.56 27.84 5.95
C PHE A 26 -10.97 28.77 4.80
N VAL A 27 -12.22 28.65 4.33
CA VAL A 27 -12.79 29.51 3.27
C VAL A 27 -12.69 30.99 3.65
N ARG A 28 -13.07 31.34 4.89
CA ARG A 28 -12.98 32.72 5.39
C ARG A 28 -11.53 33.18 5.53
N LYS A 29 -10.66 32.37 6.11
CA LYS A 29 -9.24 32.68 6.33
C LYS A 29 -8.51 32.98 5.02
N HIS A 30 -8.77 32.20 3.98
CA HIS A 30 -8.09 32.31 2.69
C HIS A 30 -8.87 33.16 1.67
N GLN A 31 -9.99 33.77 2.08
CA GLN A 31 -10.84 34.60 1.22
C GLN A 31 -11.24 33.89 -0.08
N ILE A 32 -11.54 32.59 0.01
CA ILE A 32 -11.91 31.74 -1.12
C ILE A 32 -13.17 32.32 -1.77
N THR A 33 -13.04 32.76 -3.02
CA THR A 33 -14.14 33.36 -3.78
C THR A 33 -15.06 32.29 -4.35
N HIS A 34 -16.22 32.70 -4.87
CA HIS A 34 -17.10 31.76 -5.58
C HIS A 34 -16.40 31.13 -6.80
N SER A 35 -15.52 31.85 -7.51
CA SER A 35 -14.74 31.28 -8.62
C SER A 35 -13.75 30.23 -8.15
N ASP A 36 -13.05 30.46 -7.04
CA ASP A 36 -12.12 29.48 -6.47
C ASP A 36 -12.85 28.21 -6.04
N TYR A 37 -13.99 28.38 -5.35
CA TYR A 37 -14.86 27.27 -4.97
C TYR A 37 -15.32 26.44 -6.18
N ARG A 38 -15.70 27.10 -7.28
CA ARG A 38 -16.12 26.40 -8.51
C ARG A 38 -14.97 25.63 -9.14
N ALA A 39 -13.78 26.23 -9.24
CA ALA A 39 -12.59 25.54 -9.74
C ALA A 39 -12.24 24.30 -8.89
N ALA A 40 -12.29 24.40 -7.56
CA ALA A 40 -12.05 23.26 -6.67
C ALA A 40 -13.13 22.17 -6.81
N THR A 41 -14.39 22.56 -6.98
CA THR A 41 -15.50 21.61 -7.21
C THR A 41 -15.33 20.88 -8.55
N ASP A 42 -15.01 21.62 -9.60
CA ASP A 42 -14.80 21.08 -10.95
C ASP A 42 -13.63 20.08 -10.96
N LEU A 43 -12.54 20.39 -10.26
CA LEU A 43 -11.40 19.47 -10.08
C LEU A 43 -11.81 18.13 -9.44
N ILE A 44 -12.62 18.16 -8.38
CA ILE A 44 -13.12 16.93 -7.73
C ILE A 44 -14.00 16.14 -8.70
N ILE A 45 -14.89 16.82 -9.44
CA ILE A 45 -15.76 16.18 -10.45
C ILE A 45 -14.93 15.56 -11.57
N GLU A 46 -13.89 16.24 -12.04
CA GLU A 46 -12.96 15.74 -13.06
C GLU A 46 -12.18 14.52 -12.54
N SER A 47 -11.81 14.51 -11.26
CA SER A 47 -11.11 13.36 -10.64
C SER A 47 -11.96 12.10 -10.72
N ILE A 48 -13.24 12.20 -10.36
CA ILE A 48 -14.20 11.10 -10.47
C ILE A 48 -14.38 10.65 -11.93
N LYS A 49 -14.47 11.59 -12.88
CA LYS A 49 -14.62 11.25 -14.30
C LYS A 49 -13.38 10.57 -14.87
N ALA A 50 -12.20 10.90 -14.35
CA ALA A 50 -10.93 10.32 -14.74
C ALA A 50 -10.65 8.97 -14.07
N GLY A 51 -11.44 8.56 -13.06
CA GLY A 51 -11.13 7.41 -12.22
C GLY A 51 -9.97 7.67 -11.26
N GLU A 52 -9.68 8.93 -10.96
CA GLU A 52 -8.63 9.38 -10.02
C GLU A 52 -9.21 9.80 -8.66
N GLU A 53 -10.47 9.49 -8.37
CA GLU A 53 -11.11 9.90 -7.12
C GLU A 53 -10.34 9.42 -5.88
N SER A 54 -9.81 8.18 -5.87
CA SER A 54 -8.96 7.69 -4.79
C SER A 54 -7.59 8.36 -4.80
N LEU A 55 -6.92 8.38 -5.95
CA LEU A 55 -5.56 8.93 -6.09
C LEU A 55 -5.46 10.37 -5.56
N LEU A 56 -6.48 11.22 -5.81
CA LEU A 56 -6.49 12.58 -5.28
C LEU A 56 -6.50 12.59 -3.76
N PHE A 57 -7.28 11.75 -3.08
CA PHE A 57 -7.27 11.74 -1.61
C PHE A 57 -6.03 11.04 -1.05
N ASP A 58 -5.58 9.96 -1.68
CA ASP A 58 -4.45 9.15 -1.23
C ASP A 58 -3.16 9.96 -1.14
N VAL A 59 -2.89 10.78 -2.17
CA VAL A 59 -1.69 11.63 -2.24
C VAL A 59 -1.61 12.69 -1.13
N PHE A 60 -2.73 13.10 -0.56
CA PHE A 60 -2.78 14.20 0.39
C PHE A 60 -3.20 13.81 1.81
N PHE A 61 -3.91 12.70 2.01
CA PHE A 61 -4.56 12.39 3.29
C PHE A 61 -4.36 10.97 3.80
N GLU A 62 -4.20 9.96 2.93
CA GLU A 62 -4.17 8.56 3.37
C GLU A 62 -3.01 8.28 4.32
N ALA A 63 -1.83 8.84 4.07
CA ALA A 63 -0.67 8.67 4.95
C ALA A 63 -0.92 9.18 6.38
N GLU A 64 -1.62 10.31 6.54
CA GLU A 64 -1.98 10.83 7.87
C GLU A 64 -3.02 9.92 8.55
N ALA A 65 -4.00 9.41 7.79
CA ALA A 65 -4.98 8.46 8.32
C ALA A 65 -4.31 7.16 8.79
N THR A 66 -3.34 6.66 8.03
CA THR A 66 -2.52 5.50 8.42
C THR A 66 -1.68 5.80 9.67
N ASP A 67 -1.08 6.99 9.77
CA ASP A 67 -0.32 7.37 10.97
C ASP A 67 -1.18 7.37 12.24
N VAL A 68 -2.39 7.91 12.15
CA VAL A 68 -3.36 7.85 13.24
C VAL A 68 -3.71 6.39 13.59
N GLY A 69 -3.87 5.53 12.59
CA GLY A 69 -4.11 4.09 12.78
C GLY A 69 -2.93 3.34 13.42
N ASN A 70 -1.70 3.81 13.18
CA ASN A 70 -0.49 3.28 13.78
C ASN A 70 -0.26 3.76 15.23
N LEU A 71 -0.98 4.77 15.72
CA LEU A 71 -0.81 5.28 17.09
C LEU A 71 -1.17 4.19 18.12
N GLY A 72 -0.16 3.72 18.84
CA GLY A 72 -0.33 2.67 19.85
C GLY A 72 -0.55 1.28 19.27
N ARG A 73 -0.27 1.08 17.97
CA ARG A 73 -0.30 -0.23 17.33
C ARG A 73 0.79 -1.14 17.90
N ASP A 74 0.40 -2.35 18.25
CA ASP A 74 1.33 -3.44 18.52
C ASP A 74 1.71 -4.14 17.20
N GLY A 75 2.98 -4.54 17.06
CA GLY A 75 3.47 -5.24 15.87
C GLY A 75 4.03 -4.32 14.79
N SER A 76 4.04 -4.80 13.54
CA SER A 76 4.66 -4.08 12.42
C SER A 76 3.83 -2.86 11.98
N PRO A 77 4.48 -1.77 11.54
CA PRO A 77 3.79 -0.56 11.10
C PRO A 77 3.01 -0.79 9.80
N GLU A 78 1.81 -0.25 9.73
CA GLU A 78 1.03 -0.17 8.49
C GLU A 78 1.51 0.99 7.61
N ALA A 79 1.21 0.86 6.32
CA ALA A 79 1.38 1.92 5.34
C ALA A 79 0.10 2.03 4.52
N ILE A 80 0.01 3.10 3.74
CA ILE A 80 -1.11 3.33 2.82
C ILE A 80 -1.33 2.12 1.90
N GLU A 81 -2.56 1.84 1.51
CA GLU A 81 -2.86 0.79 0.52
C GLU A 81 -2.49 1.28 -0.88
N GLY A 82 -2.81 2.56 -1.14
CA GLY A 82 -2.78 3.15 -2.46
C GLY A 82 -3.91 2.61 -3.38
N PRO A 83 -4.10 3.23 -4.55
CA PRO A 83 -5.31 3.03 -5.35
C PRO A 83 -5.31 1.76 -6.19
N PHE A 84 -4.25 0.94 -6.15
CA PHE A 84 -3.99 -0.12 -7.13
C PHE A 84 -4.10 -1.54 -6.58
N TYR A 85 -4.61 -1.72 -5.36
CA TYR A 85 -4.94 -3.05 -4.86
C TYR A 85 -6.08 -3.68 -5.71
N LEU A 86 -5.96 -4.98 -5.97
CA LEU A 86 -6.96 -5.74 -6.74
C LEU A 86 -7.18 -7.10 -6.06
N PRO A 87 -8.39 -7.40 -5.56
CA PRO A 87 -8.68 -8.70 -4.97
C PRO A 87 -8.69 -9.80 -6.03
N GLY A 88 -8.45 -11.05 -5.60
CA GLY A 88 -8.57 -12.22 -6.47
C GLY A 88 -7.29 -12.59 -7.23
N ALA A 89 -6.14 -12.04 -6.83
CA ALA A 89 -4.86 -12.48 -7.36
C ALA A 89 -4.66 -14.01 -7.17
N PRO A 90 -3.94 -14.68 -8.09
CA PRO A 90 -3.69 -16.12 -8.02
C PRO A 90 -3.04 -16.53 -6.70
N ILE A 91 -3.45 -17.68 -6.16
CA ILE A 91 -2.74 -18.31 -5.03
C ILE A 91 -1.55 -19.08 -5.59
N LEU A 92 -0.39 -18.88 -4.98
CA LEU A 92 0.88 -19.53 -5.29
C LEU A 92 1.12 -20.65 -4.28
N ASP A 93 1.46 -21.84 -4.78
CA ASP A 93 1.63 -23.07 -3.99
C ASP A 93 2.88 -23.87 -4.42
N GLY A 94 3.89 -23.18 -4.95
CA GLY A 94 5.13 -23.79 -5.42
C GLY A 94 6.15 -24.05 -4.30
N PRO A 95 7.14 -24.94 -4.52
CA PRO A 95 8.25 -25.15 -3.56
C PRO A 95 9.05 -23.86 -3.29
N LEU A 96 9.05 -22.97 -4.28
CA LEU A 96 9.33 -21.54 -4.18
C LEU A 96 8.16 -20.86 -4.87
N ASN A 97 7.45 -19.96 -4.17
CA ASN A 97 6.42 -19.16 -4.83
C ASN A 97 7.09 -18.23 -5.83
N VAL A 98 6.52 -18.11 -7.03
CA VAL A 98 6.99 -17.21 -8.08
C VAL A 98 5.81 -16.35 -8.50
N MET A 99 6.01 -15.04 -8.51
CA MET A 99 4.95 -14.11 -8.91
C MET A 99 4.50 -14.38 -10.34
N PRO A 100 3.19 -14.28 -10.64
CA PRO A 100 2.72 -14.31 -12.01
C PRO A 100 3.42 -13.21 -12.80
N GLN A 101 3.99 -13.53 -13.95
CA GLN A 101 4.73 -12.58 -14.76
C GLN A 101 4.74 -13.01 -16.23
N ARG A 102 4.95 -12.05 -17.14
CA ARG A 102 5.13 -12.34 -18.57
C ARG A 102 6.41 -13.13 -18.82
N GLY A 103 6.45 -13.89 -19.91
CA GLY A 103 7.60 -14.76 -20.20
C GLY A 103 8.92 -14.00 -20.43
N ASP A 104 8.85 -12.73 -20.81
CA ASP A 104 9.96 -11.81 -21.00
C ASP A 104 9.97 -10.69 -19.95
N GLU A 105 9.53 -10.99 -18.72
CA GLU A 105 9.49 -10.02 -17.62
C GLU A 105 10.88 -9.41 -17.41
N LYS A 106 10.94 -8.08 -17.47
CA LYS A 106 12.18 -7.34 -17.26
C LYS A 106 12.33 -7.09 -15.76
N GLY A 107 13.57 -6.88 -15.33
CA GLY A 107 13.87 -6.48 -13.96
C GLY A 107 14.89 -7.41 -13.32
N GLN A 108 15.50 -6.93 -12.25
CA GLN A 108 16.42 -7.73 -11.46
C GLN A 108 15.61 -8.73 -10.62
N PRO A 109 15.93 -10.04 -10.63
CA PRO A 109 15.25 -11.00 -9.76
C PRO A 109 15.37 -10.60 -8.30
N LEU A 110 14.24 -10.61 -7.59
CA LEU A 110 14.12 -10.27 -6.17
C LEU A 110 13.51 -11.46 -5.44
N LEU A 111 14.25 -12.03 -4.50
CA LEU A 111 13.71 -12.98 -3.53
C LEU A 111 13.27 -12.21 -2.30
N PHE A 112 11.95 -12.06 -2.13
CA PHE A 112 11.37 -11.47 -0.94
C PHE A 112 10.97 -12.58 0.04
N ARG A 113 11.47 -12.49 1.28
CA ARG A 113 11.27 -13.54 2.29
C ARG A 113 11.29 -13.00 3.72
N GLY A 114 10.85 -13.81 4.65
CA GLY A 114 10.89 -13.47 6.07
C GLY A 114 10.08 -14.44 6.90
N THR A 115 9.70 -13.99 8.10
CA THR A 115 8.79 -14.71 8.99
C THR A 115 7.61 -13.84 9.39
N VAL A 116 6.47 -14.45 9.68
CA VAL A 116 5.35 -13.82 10.38
C VAL A 116 5.29 -14.35 11.80
N THR A 117 5.23 -13.47 12.79
CA THR A 117 5.06 -13.82 14.21
C THR A 117 3.92 -13.04 14.86
N ASP A 118 3.47 -13.48 16.03
CA ASP A 118 2.67 -12.63 16.92
C ASP A 118 3.56 -11.67 17.74
N THR A 119 2.91 -10.82 18.53
CA THR A 119 3.57 -9.83 19.41
C THR A 119 4.36 -10.48 20.56
N ASP A 120 4.15 -11.76 20.86
CA ASP A 120 4.93 -12.56 21.81
C ASP A 120 6.12 -13.28 21.14
N GLY A 121 6.30 -13.10 19.83
CA GLY A 121 7.36 -13.71 19.03
C GLY A 121 7.10 -15.16 18.64
N GLN A 122 5.88 -15.67 18.77
CA GLN A 122 5.52 -17.01 18.30
C GLN A 122 5.31 -17.00 16.79
N PRO A 123 5.89 -17.97 16.05
CA PRO A 123 5.71 -18.05 14.60
C PRO A 123 4.25 -18.32 14.22
N LEU A 124 3.77 -17.65 13.18
CA LEU A 124 2.40 -17.76 12.67
C LEU A 124 2.38 -18.37 11.27
N GLY A 125 2.02 -19.66 11.21
CA GLY A 125 1.72 -20.34 9.96
C GLY A 125 0.28 -20.13 9.52
N GLY A 126 0.02 -20.24 8.21
CA GLY A 126 -1.32 -20.07 7.66
C GLY A 126 -1.75 -18.62 7.45
N VAL A 127 -0.83 -17.67 7.54
CA VAL A 127 -1.09 -16.25 7.24
C VAL A 127 -1.12 -16.10 5.72
N GLU A 128 -2.22 -15.59 5.17
CA GLU A 128 -2.29 -15.22 3.75
C GLU A 128 -1.54 -13.90 3.56
N LEU A 129 -0.58 -13.87 2.64
CA LEU A 129 0.13 -12.67 2.19
C LEU A 129 -0.27 -12.39 0.75
N ASP A 130 -0.80 -11.20 0.49
CA ASP A 130 -1.16 -10.69 -0.83
C ASP A 130 -0.15 -9.61 -1.23
N LEU A 131 0.69 -9.91 -2.22
CA LEU A 131 1.80 -9.06 -2.68
C LEU A 131 1.46 -8.47 -4.05
N TRP A 132 1.70 -7.17 -4.22
CA TRP A 132 1.64 -6.53 -5.53
C TRP A 132 2.66 -5.40 -5.66
N HIS A 133 3.16 -5.18 -6.87
CA HIS A 133 4.04 -4.06 -7.18
C HIS A 133 4.04 -3.74 -8.68
N ALA A 134 4.69 -2.63 -9.04
CA ALA A 134 4.87 -2.20 -10.42
C ALA A 134 5.84 -3.11 -11.19
N ASP A 135 5.72 -3.16 -12.50
CA ASP A 135 6.71 -3.78 -13.37
C ASP A 135 7.96 -2.90 -13.57
N ALA A 136 8.92 -3.37 -14.37
CA ALA A 136 10.18 -2.66 -14.63
C ALA A 136 10.01 -1.30 -15.33
N ASP A 137 8.84 -1.02 -15.91
CA ASP A 137 8.49 0.27 -16.52
C ASP A 137 7.67 1.15 -15.56
N GLY A 138 7.46 0.70 -14.31
CA GLY A 138 6.72 1.42 -13.28
C GLY A 138 5.19 1.29 -13.41
N LEU A 139 4.71 0.27 -14.12
CA LEU A 139 3.30 0.09 -14.43
C LEU A 139 2.69 -1.11 -13.69
N TYR A 140 1.46 -0.94 -13.20
CA TYR A 140 0.70 -2.00 -12.53
C TYR A 140 -0.24 -2.72 -13.51
N SER A 141 -0.29 -4.05 -13.43
CA SER A 141 -1.29 -4.85 -14.15
C SER A 141 -2.70 -4.47 -13.75
N ASN A 142 -3.67 -4.67 -14.65
CA ASN A 142 -5.10 -4.36 -14.45
C ASN A 142 -5.43 -2.88 -14.23
N ILE A 143 -4.41 -2.02 -14.12
CA ILE A 143 -4.52 -0.56 -14.07
C ILE A 143 -4.04 0.01 -15.41
N HIS A 144 -2.85 -0.42 -15.85
CA HIS A 144 -2.25 0.02 -17.10
C HIS A 144 -2.50 -0.98 -18.23
N PRO A 145 -2.68 -0.52 -19.48
CA PRO A 145 -2.95 -1.39 -20.61
C PRO A 145 -1.70 -2.19 -21.02
N ASN A 146 -1.93 -3.29 -21.75
CA ASN A 146 -0.88 -4.13 -22.35
C ASN A 146 0.00 -4.91 -21.35
N ILE A 147 -0.50 -5.12 -20.13
CA ILE A 147 0.13 -5.98 -19.12
C ILE A 147 -0.82 -7.16 -18.87
N PRO A 148 -0.33 -8.42 -18.81
CA PRO A 148 -1.18 -9.57 -18.50
C PRO A 148 -1.94 -9.38 -17.18
N ASP A 149 -3.14 -9.96 -17.09
CA ASP A 149 -3.91 -9.93 -15.85
C ASP A 149 -3.11 -10.53 -14.70
N TYR A 150 -3.13 -9.84 -13.56
CA TYR A 150 -2.40 -10.18 -12.33
C TYR A 150 -0.87 -10.31 -12.47
N ASN A 151 -0.26 -9.77 -13.53
CA ASN A 151 1.20 -9.66 -13.62
C ASN A 151 1.75 -8.92 -12.38
N LEU A 152 2.68 -9.55 -11.69
CA LEU A 152 3.29 -9.10 -10.43
C LEU A 152 2.28 -8.87 -9.31
N ARG A 153 1.21 -9.68 -9.29
CA ARG A 153 0.23 -9.78 -8.20
C ARG A 153 0.02 -11.24 -7.80
N GLY A 154 0.11 -11.56 -6.51
CA GLY A 154 0.04 -12.96 -6.08
C GLY A 154 -0.22 -13.09 -4.59
N ARG A 155 -0.93 -14.16 -4.24
CA ARG A 155 -1.21 -14.54 -2.85
C ARG A 155 -0.46 -15.81 -2.49
N PHE A 156 0.14 -15.86 -1.32
CA PHE A 156 0.82 -17.05 -0.80
C PHE A 156 0.59 -17.15 0.70
N VAL A 157 0.92 -18.29 1.28
CA VAL A 157 0.63 -18.58 2.69
C VAL A 157 1.94 -18.82 3.43
N SER A 158 2.07 -18.29 4.65
CA SER A 158 3.21 -18.61 5.51
C SER A 158 3.19 -20.09 5.92
N GLU A 159 4.37 -20.68 5.96
CA GLU A 159 4.61 -22.05 6.39
C GLU A 159 4.33 -22.23 7.89
N ALA A 160 4.25 -23.47 8.36
CA ALA A 160 3.94 -23.78 9.75
C ALA A 160 4.91 -23.14 10.78
N ASP A 161 6.15 -22.83 10.37
CA ASP A 161 7.15 -22.13 11.17
C ASP A 161 7.13 -20.61 10.99
N GLY A 162 6.09 -20.08 10.35
CA GLY A 162 5.88 -18.67 10.05
C GLY A 162 6.70 -18.16 8.87
N THR A 163 7.55 -18.98 8.24
CA THR A 163 8.38 -18.52 7.13
C THR A 163 7.56 -18.30 5.86
N PHE A 164 7.99 -17.37 5.02
CA PHE A 164 7.48 -17.22 3.65
C PHE A 164 8.64 -16.85 2.73
N ARG A 165 8.48 -17.17 1.44
CA ARG A 165 9.38 -16.70 0.38
C ARG A 165 8.65 -16.65 -0.96
N VAL A 166 8.94 -15.61 -1.73
CA VAL A 166 8.39 -15.40 -3.07
C VAL A 166 9.45 -14.76 -3.97
N LEU A 167 9.61 -15.31 -5.16
CA LEU A 167 10.46 -14.75 -6.21
C LEU A 167 9.64 -13.81 -7.09
N THR A 168 10.19 -12.62 -7.32
CA THR A 168 9.63 -11.59 -8.18
C THR A 168 10.75 -10.77 -8.84
N ILE A 169 10.47 -9.55 -9.30
CA ILE A 169 11.45 -8.56 -9.73
C ILE A 169 11.53 -7.39 -8.75
N LEU A 170 12.67 -6.73 -8.68
CA LEU A 170 12.84 -5.46 -7.97
C LEU A 170 12.14 -4.33 -8.75
N PRO A 171 11.06 -3.72 -8.22
CA PRO A 171 10.38 -2.64 -8.91
C PRO A 171 11.22 -1.35 -8.88
N PRO A 172 11.11 -0.47 -9.89
CA PRO A 172 11.72 0.85 -9.87
C PRO A 172 10.85 1.85 -9.10
N PRO A 173 11.38 3.05 -8.76
CA PRO A 173 10.52 4.19 -8.47
C PRO A 173 9.67 4.52 -9.69
N TYR A 174 8.44 4.97 -9.49
CA TYR A 174 7.51 5.27 -10.57
C TYR A 174 6.77 6.59 -10.33
N GLU A 175 6.24 7.18 -11.41
CA GLU A 175 5.38 8.35 -11.32
C GLU A 175 3.91 7.92 -11.19
N ILE A 176 3.17 8.55 -10.28
CA ILE A 176 1.71 8.45 -10.28
C ILE A 176 1.13 9.08 -11.56
N PRO A 177 -0.15 8.79 -11.93
CA PRO A 177 -0.84 9.51 -12.99
C PRO A 177 -0.70 11.05 -12.83
N LYS A 178 -0.16 11.70 -13.86
CA LYS A 178 0.25 13.13 -13.83
C LYS A 178 -0.47 14.03 -14.84
N ASP A 179 -1.16 13.41 -15.80
CA ASP A 179 -1.90 14.12 -16.84
C ASP A 179 -3.33 14.48 -16.40
N GLY A 180 -3.83 13.87 -15.31
CA GLY A 180 -5.15 14.13 -14.76
C GLY A 180 -5.21 15.22 -13.68
N PRO A 181 -6.34 15.28 -12.95
CA PRO A 181 -6.59 16.27 -11.90
C PRO A 181 -5.54 16.26 -10.78
N THR A 182 -5.11 15.08 -10.32
CA THR A 182 -4.10 14.98 -9.25
C THR A 182 -2.79 15.62 -9.68
N GLY A 183 -2.33 15.30 -10.89
CA GLY A 183 -1.14 15.90 -11.48
C GLY A 183 -1.27 17.41 -11.69
N THR A 184 -2.48 17.92 -11.97
CA THR A 184 -2.74 19.36 -12.07
C THR A 184 -2.52 20.08 -10.75
N VAL A 185 -2.99 19.52 -9.63
CA VAL A 185 -2.73 20.06 -8.29
C VAL A 185 -1.24 20.01 -7.96
N LEU A 186 -0.58 18.87 -8.18
CA LEU A 186 0.85 18.72 -7.88
C LEU A 186 1.72 19.69 -8.67
N ARG A 187 1.42 19.92 -9.96
CA ARG A 187 2.07 20.95 -10.78
C ARG A 187 1.89 22.35 -10.20
N ALA A 188 0.68 22.69 -9.78
CA ALA A 188 0.39 23.98 -9.17
C ALA A 188 1.15 24.19 -7.84
N LEU A 189 1.41 23.10 -7.11
CA LEU A 189 2.20 23.10 -5.87
C LEU A 189 3.72 23.00 -6.11
N GLY A 190 4.17 22.77 -7.34
CA GLY A 190 5.59 22.53 -7.66
C GLY A 190 6.14 21.21 -7.11
N ARG A 191 5.28 20.21 -6.86
CA ARG A 191 5.67 18.87 -6.38
C ARG A 191 5.96 17.94 -7.55
N HIS A 192 6.85 16.97 -7.37
CA HIS A 192 7.06 15.88 -8.34
C HIS A 192 5.96 14.81 -8.22
N PHE A 193 5.98 13.84 -9.14
CA PHE A 193 4.99 12.74 -9.19
C PHE A 193 5.53 11.40 -8.72
N PHE A 194 6.81 11.34 -8.35
CA PHE A 194 7.46 10.09 -8.00
C PHE A 194 7.07 9.53 -6.64
N ARG A 195 6.85 8.22 -6.62
CA ARG A 195 6.94 7.37 -5.44
C ARG A 195 8.26 6.60 -5.47
N PRO A 196 8.90 6.34 -4.32
CA PRO A 196 10.06 5.45 -4.23
C PRO A 196 9.69 4.03 -4.68
N ALA A 197 10.69 3.21 -5.02
CA ALA A 197 10.49 1.78 -5.28
C ALA A 197 9.95 1.09 -4.03
N HIS A 198 8.90 0.27 -4.17
CA HIS A 198 8.30 -0.44 -3.05
C HIS A 198 7.55 -1.71 -3.45
N LEU A 199 7.34 -2.58 -2.46
CA LEU A 199 6.40 -3.70 -2.49
C LEU A 199 5.18 -3.35 -1.64
N HIS A 200 3.98 -3.55 -2.15
CA HIS A 200 2.79 -3.53 -1.30
C HIS A 200 2.50 -4.92 -0.77
N ILE A 201 1.96 -4.99 0.44
CA ILE A 201 1.57 -6.26 1.04
C ILE A 201 0.33 -6.12 1.93
N LYS A 202 -0.54 -7.13 1.86
CA LYS A 202 -1.61 -7.35 2.82
C LYS A 202 -1.43 -8.69 3.50
N LEU A 203 -1.59 -8.72 4.81
CA LEU A 203 -1.56 -9.95 5.61
C LEU A 203 -2.95 -10.18 6.19
N ARG A 204 -3.42 -11.42 6.11
CA ARG A 204 -4.70 -11.85 6.71
C ARG A 204 -4.53 -13.14 7.47
N HIS A 205 -5.17 -13.20 8.64
CA HIS A 205 -5.25 -14.42 9.44
C HIS A 205 -6.53 -14.40 10.27
N ASN A 206 -7.14 -15.57 10.53
CA ASN A 206 -8.45 -15.64 11.20
C ASN A 206 -8.44 -15.09 12.63
N ASP A 207 -7.31 -15.20 13.33
CA ASP A 207 -7.14 -14.83 14.75
C ASP A 207 -6.35 -13.53 14.99
N PHE A 208 -5.86 -12.88 13.92
CA PHE A 208 -5.03 -11.66 14.01
C PHE A 208 -5.64 -10.54 13.17
N GLU A 209 -5.25 -9.30 13.48
CA GLU A 209 -5.69 -8.15 12.71
C GLU A 209 -5.12 -8.21 11.30
N ASP A 210 -5.98 -7.93 10.31
CA ASP A 210 -5.52 -7.70 8.94
C ASP A 210 -4.54 -6.53 8.95
N MET A 211 -3.47 -6.64 8.15
CA MET A 211 -2.45 -5.62 8.05
C MET A 211 -2.26 -5.22 6.60
N THR A 212 -2.20 -3.91 6.33
CA THR A 212 -1.80 -3.37 5.02
C THR A 212 -0.51 -2.56 5.18
N SER A 213 0.50 -2.84 4.36
CA SER A 213 1.77 -2.13 4.46
C SER A 213 2.50 -2.05 3.12
N GLN A 214 3.61 -1.33 3.13
CA GLN A 214 4.53 -1.16 2.02
C GLN A 214 5.95 -1.27 2.52
N LEU A 215 6.81 -1.91 1.74
CA LEU A 215 8.23 -2.03 2.02
C LEU A 215 9.03 -1.29 0.96
N TYR A 216 9.90 -0.40 1.40
CA TYR A 216 10.76 0.44 0.57
C TYR A 216 12.21 -0.05 0.66
N PHE A 217 13.07 0.35 -0.28
CA PHE A 217 14.43 -0.16 -0.34
C PHE A 217 15.46 0.91 0.03
N GLN A 218 16.34 0.59 0.98
CA GLN A 218 17.37 1.49 1.48
C GLN A 218 18.26 2.05 0.36
N GLY A 219 18.52 3.36 0.41
CA GLY A 219 19.31 4.05 -0.60
C GLY A 219 18.58 4.31 -1.92
N GLY A 220 17.29 3.92 -2.02
CA GLY A 220 16.44 4.19 -3.16
C GLY A 220 16.14 5.67 -3.37
N ALA A 221 15.81 6.05 -4.61
CA ALA A 221 15.36 7.39 -4.93
C ALA A 221 14.00 7.68 -4.29
N TYR A 222 13.77 8.95 -3.94
CA TYR A 222 12.51 9.49 -3.42
C TYR A 222 12.06 9.00 -2.03
N LEU A 223 12.92 8.34 -1.26
CA LEU A 223 12.59 7.93 0.12
C LEU A 223 12.24 9.14 1.01
N ASP A 224 13.02 10.22 0.90
CA ASP A 224 12.86 11.41 1.75
C ASP A 224 11.76 12.37 1.28
N ASN A 225 11.17 12.12 0.11
CA ASN A 225 10.20 13.02 -0.50
C ASN A 225 9.10 12.33 -1.31
N ASP A 226 8.69 11.10 -0.96
CA ASP A 226 7.56 10.40 -1.58
C ASP A 226 6.35 11.33 -1.78
N VAL A 227 5.82 11.38 -3.01
CA VAL A 227 4.66 12.23 -3.33
C VAL A 227 3.44 11.86 -2.49
N ALA A 228 3.29 10.60 -2.08
CA ALA A 228 2.21 10.14 -1.19
C ALA A 228 2.58 10.23 0.30
N GLY A 229 3.82 10.60 0.63
CA GLY A 229 4.28 10.74 2.00
C GLY A 229 4.16 9.45 2.83
N ALA A 230 4.30 8.27 2.23
CA ALA A 230 4.00 7.00 2.87
C ALA A 230 5.21 6.26 3.46
N VAL A 231 6.43 6.77 3.25
CA VAL A 231 7.66 6.17 3.79
C VAL A 231 7.73 6.42 5.30
N ARG A 232 7.93 5.35 6.09
CA ARG A 232 8.08 5.42 7.55
C ARG A 232 9.28 4.61 8.02
N ASP A 233 9.77 4.96 9.22
CA ASP A 233 10.77 4.15 9.92
C ASP A 233 10.24 2.72 10.14
N GLY A 234 11.14 1.75 10.02
CA GLY A 234 10.77 0.33 10.09
C GLY A 234 10.17 -0.24 8.80
N LEU A 235 9.88 0.57 7.78
CA LEU A 235 9.40 0.09 6.47
C LEU A 235 10.45 0.17 5.36
N VAL A 236 11.65 0.65 5.67
CA VAL A 236 12.78 0.71 4.73
C VAL A 236 13.69 -0.50 5.00
N ILE A 237 13.82 -1.39 4.02
CA ILE A 237 14.55 -2.65 4.13
C ILE A 237 15.83 -2.64 3.29
N GLU A 238 16.83 -3.40 3.73
CA GLU A 238 18.09 -3.59 3.03
C GLU A 238 17.92 -4.55 1.84
N LEU A 239 18.63 -4.23 0.75
CA LEU A 239 18.81 -5.13 -0.39
C LEU A 239 20.20 -5.73 -0.35
N ARG A 240 20.30 -7.04 -0.56
CA ARG A 240 21.58 -7.75 -0.67
C ARG A 240 21.68 -8.49 -1.99
N GLU A 241 22.63 -8.10 -2.83
CA GLU A 241 22.95 -8.88 -4.03
C GLU A 241 23.56 -10.24 -3.65
N VAL A 242 23.12 -11.30 -4.32
CA VAL A 242 23.60 -12.67 -4.11
C VAL A 242 24.03 -13.27 -5.44
N ASP A 243 25.34 -13.49 -5.57
CA ASP A 243 25.99 -14.14 -6.71
C ASP A 243 26.73 -15.44 -6.33
N ASP A 244 26.77 -15.77 -5.02
CA ASP A 244 27.33 -17.02 -4.50
C ASP A 244 26.51 -18.23 -4.95
N THR A 245 27.16 -19.17 -5.64
CA THR A 245 26.48 -20.32 -6.28
C THR A 245 25.88 -21.30 -5.27
N ALA A 246 26.42 -21.40 -4.05
CA ALA A 246 25.86 -22.25 -3.02
C ALA A 246 24.55 -21.65 -2.50
N LEU A 247 24.54 -20.34 -2.19
CA LEU A 247 23.34 -19.63 -1.74
C LEU A 247 22.23 -19.60 -2.81
N ILE A 248 22.60 -19.42 -4.08
CA ILE A 248 21.67 -19.50 -5.22
C ILE A 248 21.00 -20.87 -5.27
N SER A 249 21.79 -21.95 -5.19
CA SER A 249 21.27 -23.32 -5.22
C SER A 249 20.42 -23.66 -3.98
N GLU A 250 20.73 -23.13 -2.81
CA GLU A 250 19.94 -23.31 -1.58
C GLU A 250 18.52 -22.73 -1.71
N GLN A 251 18.36 -21.66 -2.50
CA GLN A 251 17.05 -21.08 -2.80
C GLN A 251 16.33 -21.75 -3.97
N GLY A 252 16.94 -22.75 -4.61
CA GLY A 252 16.39 -23.41 -5.79
C GLY A 252 16.41 -22.52 -7.05
N LEU A 253 17.32 -21.54 -7.08
CA LEU A 253 17.56 -20.66 -8.23
C LEU A 253 18.79 -21.14 -9.02
N ASP A 254 18.97 -20.64 -10.23
CA ASP A 254 20.10 -20.96 -11.12
C ASP A 254 20.86 -19.71 -11.62
N HIS A 255 20.48 -18.53 -11.15
CA HIS A 255 21.08 -17.24 -11.50
C HIS A 255 21.18 -16.32 -10.27
N PRO A 256 22.05 -15.28 -10.31
CA PRO A 256 22.10 -14.26 -9.27
C PRO A 256 20.74 -13.59 -9.03
N TYR A 257 20.54 -13.10 -7.81
CA TYR A 257 19.31 -12.45 -7.38
C TYR A 257 19.60 -11.41 -6.30
N THR A 258 18.62 -10.55 -6.02
CA THR A 258 18.63 -9.65 -4.88
C THR A 258 17.78 -10.24 -3.76
N ASP A 259 18.35 -10.38 -2.57
CA ASP A 259 17.64 -10.80 -1.36
C ASP A 259 17.05 -9.57 -0.65
N ALA A 260 15.77 -9.64 -0.31
CA ALA A 260 15.08 -8.67 0.54
C ALA A 260 14.38 -9.41 1.67
N ARG A 261 14.68 -9.04 2.92
CA ARG A 261 14.11 -9.66 4.11
C ARG A 261 13.27 -8.69 4.92
N TYR A 262 12.07 -9.12 5.31
CA TYR A 262 11.26 -8.43 6.30
C TYR A 262 10.46 -9.41 7.15
N ASP A 263 10.55 -9.26 8.48
CA ASP A 263 9.84 -10.11 9.42
C ASP A 263 8.64 -9.34 9.97
N PHE A 264 7.42 -9.83 9.69
CA PHE A 264 6.16 -9.21 10.08
C PHE A 264 5.74 -9.65 11.48
N VAL A 265 5.17 -8.72 12.24
CA VAL A 265 4.56 -8.98 13.54
C VAL A 265 3.09 -8.57 13.47
N LEU A 266 2.17 -9.51 13.72
CA LEU A 266 0.73 -9.26 13.74
C LEU A 266 0.20 -9.17 15.18
N ALA A 267 -0.66 -8.18 15.42
CA ALA A 267 -1.42 -8.06 16.65
C ALA A 267 -2.64 -8.99 16.63
N ARG A 268 -3.01 -9.56 17.78
CA ARG A 268 -4.22 -10.37 17.89
C ARG A 268 -5.43 -9.49 17.65
N THR A 269 -6.44 -10.01 16.95
CA THR A 269 -7.71 -9.30 16.82
C THR A 269 -8.24 -9.00 18.22
N HIS A 270 -8.43 -7.73 18.54
CA HIS A 270 -9.21 -7.36 19.71
C HIS A 270 -10.66 -7.77 19.46
N ASN A 271 -10.99 -9.04 19.73
CA ASN A 271 -12.36 -9.46 19.95
C ASN A 271 -12.84 -8.79 21.25
N ALA A 272 -13.22 -7.52 21.19
CA ALA A 272 -14.18 -7.02 22.14
C ALA A 272 -15.44 -7.88 21.94
N PRO A 273 -15.92 -8.64 22.93
CA PRO A 273 -17.26 -9.17 22.86
C PRO A 273 -18.18 -7.96 22.62
N LEU A 274 -19.14 -8.09 21.71
CA LEU A 274 -20.29 -7.19 21.64
C LEU A 274 -21.08 -7.33 22.95
N GLU A 275 -20.57 -6.79 24.05
CA GLU A 275 -21.35 -6.49 25.23
C GLU A 275 -22.00 -5.14 25.00
N ASN A 276 -23.29 -5.19 24.69
CA ASN A 276 -24.27 -4.10 24.71
C ASN A 276 -23.77 -2.81 25.37
N ARG A 277 -23.58 -1.76 24.56
CA ARG A 277 -23.75 -0.37 24.98
C ARG A 277 -24.51 0.41 23.92
#